data_AF-A0A392TN59-F1
#
_entry.id   AF-A0A392TN59-F1
#
_cell.length_a   1.000
_cell.length_b   1.000
_cell.length_c   1.000
_cell.angle_alpha   90.00
_cell.angle_beta   90.00
_cell.angle_gamma   90.00
#
_symmetry.space_group_name_H-M   'P 1'
#
loop_
_entity.id
_entity.type
_entity.pdbx_description
1 polymer ?
#
loop_
_entity_poly.entity_id
_entity_poly.type
_entity_poly.pdbx_seq_one_letter_code
_entity_poly.pdbx_strand_id
1 'polypeptide(L)' 'MFKREFWVKYFPADLRNRKVVEFLELKQGNMSVAEYAAKFESLSAFSPYYNTPDAEYDKCVKFESGLRPEVKHLI' A
#
# COMPACT_ATOMS: atom_id res chain seq x y z
N MET A 1 10.50 -6.71 21.32
CA MET A 1 9.40 -7.53 21.86
C MET A 1 8.03 -6.87 21.67
N PHE A 2 7.76 -5.69 22.26
CA PHE A 2 6.42 -5.07 22.27
C PHE A 2 5.75 -4.94 20.90
N LYS A 3 6.41 -4.36 19.89
CA LYS A 3 5.81 -4.19 18.55
C LYS A 3 5.35 -5.50 17.94
N ARG A 4 6.15 -6.57 18.05
CA ARG A 4 5.81 -7.89 17.50
C ARG A 4 4.61 -8.51 18.22
N GLU A 5 4.64 -8.53 19.55
CA GLU A 5 3.54 -9.07 20.37
C GLU A 5 2.24 -8.27 20.19
N PHE A 6 2.33 -6.95 20.11
CA PHE A 6 1.21 -6.06 19.83
C PHE A 6 0.62 -6.35 18.44
N TRP A 7 1.47 -6.51 17.43
CA TRP A 7 1.03 -6.86 16.08
C TRP A 7 0.34 -8.22 16.03
N VAL A 8 0.87 -9.24 16.70
CA VAL A 8 0.23 -10.56 16.74
C VAL A 8 -1.13 -10.50 17.46
N LYS A 9 -1.22 -9.77 18.57
CA LYS A 9 -2.42 -9.69 19.41
C LYS A 9 -3.54 -8.84 18.80
N TYR A 10 -3.21 -7.70 18.18
CA TYR A 10 -4.20 -6.74 17.69
C TYR A 10 -4.35 -6.72 16.17
N PHE A 11 -3.39 -7.27 15.43
CA PHE A 11 -3.44 -7.43 13.97
C PHE A 11 -3.23 -8.89 13.59
N PRO A 12 -4.21 -9.78 13.85
CA PRO A 12 -4.15 -11.18 13.46
C PRO A 12 -3.89 -11.36 11.95
N ALA A 13 -3.38 -12.53 11.56
CA ALA A 13 -2.95 -12.81 10.19
C ALA A 13 -4.04 -12.49 9.15
N ASP A 14 -5.30 -12.78 9.44
CA ASP A 14 -6.42 -12.49 8.54
C ASP A 14 -6.66 -11.00 8.32
N LEU A 15 -6.42 -10.16 9.33
CA LEU A 15 -6.50 -8.71 9.19
C LEU A 15 -5.35 -8.17 8.35
N ARG A 16 -4.13 -8.70 8.53
CA ARG A 16 -2.97 -8.32 7.72
C ARG A 16 -3.14 -8.76 6.26
N ASN A 17 -3.60 -10.00 6.04
CA ASN A 17 -3.86 -10.52 4.69
C ASN A 17 -4.91 -9.68 3.97
N ARG A 18 -5.99 -9.29 4.65
CA ARG A 18 -6.97 -8.34 4.08
C ARG A 18 -6.35 -7.01 3.69
N LYS A 19 -5.45 -6.46 4.50
CA LYS A 19 -4.73 -5.22 4.19
C LYS A 19 -3.78 -5.36 2.99
N VAL A 20 -3.13 -6.52 2.85
CA VAL A 20 -2.31 -6.82 1.67
C VAL A 20 -3.16 -6.95 0.41
N VAL A 21 -4.32 -7.62 0.47
CA VAL A 21 -5.26 -7.69 -0.66
C VAL A 21 -5.76 -6.29 -1.02
N GLU A 22 -6.17 -5.49 -0.03
CA GLU A 22 -6.59 -4.10 -0.22
C GLU A 22 -5.49 -3.26 -0.91
N PHE A 23 -4.22 -3.46 -0.53
CA PHE A 23 -3.07 -2.81 -1.16
C PHE A 23 -2.89 -3.23 -2.63
N LEU A 24 -2.95 -4.53 -2.91
CA LEU A 24 -2.74 -5.07 -4.26
C LEU A 24 -3.84 -4.63 -5.23
N GLU A 25 -5.07 -4.48 -4.74
CA GLU A 25 -6.23 -4.03 -5.53
C GLU A 25 -6.40 -2.50 -5.53
N LEU A 26 -5.57 -1.76 -4.78
CA LEU A 26 -5.70 -0.31 -4.64
C LEU A 26 -5.55 0.37 -6.01
N LYS A 27 -6.57 1.17 -6.34
CA LYS A 27 -6.60 2.09 -7.47
C LYS A 27 -7.02 3.46 -6.96
N GLN A 28 -6.59 4.52 -7.62
CA GLN A 28 -6.97 5.88 -7.28
C GLN A 28 -8.51 6.05 -7.28
N GLY A 29 -9.18 5.53 -8.30
CA GLY A 29 -10.64 5.69 -8.44
C GLY A 29 -11.04 7.16 -8.39
N ASN A 30 -11.97 7.50 -7.49
CA ASN A 30 -12.46 8.88 -7.29
C ASN A 30 -11.64 9.68 -6.26
N MET A 31 -10.60 9.09 -5.66
CA MET A 31 -9.75 9.79 -4.70
C MET A 31 -8.90 10.85 -5.40
N SER A 32 -8.64 11.95 -4.69
CA SER A 32 -7.54 12.83 -5.04
C SER A 32 -6.21 12.06 -5.03
N VAL A 33 -5.20 12.56 -5.74
CA VAL A 33 -3.86 11.94 -5.74
C VAL A 33 -3.27 11.89 -4.34
N ALA A 34 -3.53 12.93 -3.52
CA ALA A 34 -3.07 12.99 -2.14
C ALA A 34 -3.72 11.91 -1.24
N GLU A 35 -5.05 11.72 -1.34
CA GLU A 35 -5.75 10.66 -0.60
C GLU A 35 -5.30 9.27 -1.04
N TYR A 36 -5.13 9.07 -2.35
CA TYR A 36 -4.58 7.82 -2.88
C TYR A 36 -3.17 7.56 -2.34
N ALA A 37 -2.30 8.57 -2.31
CA ALA A 37 -0.95 8.44 -1.79
C ALA A 37 -0.91 8.13 -0.30
N ALA A 38 -1.70 8.84 0.52
CA ALA A 38 -1.81 8.54 1.94
C ALA A 38 -2.29 7.09 2.19
N LYS A 39 -3.27 6.62 1.40
CA LYS A 39 -3.77 5.26 1.48
C LYS A 39 -2.75 4.22 1.01
N PHE A 40 -2.01 4.52 -0.06
CA PHE A 40 -0.94 3.68 -0.58
C PHE A 40 0.15 3.46 0.46
N GLU A 41 0.67 4.53 1.07
CA GLU A 41 1.69 4.46 2.12
C GLU A 41 1.21 3.70 3.35
N SER A 42 -0.03 3.96 3.79
CA SER A 42 -0.59 3.24 4.93
C SER A 42 -0.71 1.74 4.68
N LEU A 43 -1.03 1.34 3.45
CA LEU A 43 -1.25 -0.07 3.10
C LEU A 43 0.05 -0.80 2.72
N SER A 44 1.02 -0.09 2.12
CA SER A 44 2.34 -0.65 1.75
C SER A 44 3.09 -1.17 2.97
N ALA A 45 2.92 -0.53 4.13
CA ALA A 45 3.51 -0.94 5.40
C ALA A 45 3.08 -2.35 5.87
N PHE A 46 1.94 -2.85 5.39
CA PHE A 46 1.46 -4.21 5.69
C PHE A 46 2.00 -5.26 4.73
N SER A 47 2.61 -4.86 3.61
CA SER A 47 3.17 -5.78 2.63
C SER A 47 4.66 -6.00 2.87
N PRO A 48 5.09 -7.22 3.25
CA PRO A 48 6.52 -7.52 3.44
C PRO A 48 7.35 -7.32 2.17
N TYR A 49 6.73 -7.45 0.99
CA TYR A 49 7.40 -7.29 -0.30
C TYR A 49 7.77 -5.83 -0.59
N TYR A 50 6.91 -4.88 -0.22
CA TYR A 50 7.12 -3.46 -0.51
C TYR A 50 7.75 -2.71 0.68
N ASN A 51 7.72 -3.27 1.89
CA ASN A 51 8.31 -2.65 3.07
C ASN A 51 9.82 -2.97 3.23
N THR A 52 10.56 -2.94 2.12
CA THR A 52 12.02 -3.12 2.10
C THR A 52 12.67 -1.99 1.30
N PRO A 53 13.93 -1.60 1.61
CA PRO A 53 14.64 -0.57 0.85
C PRO A 53 14.82 -0.91 -0.64
N ASP A 54 14.93 -2.19 -0.97
CA ASP A 54 15.15 -2.64 -2.35
C ASP A 54 13.87 -2.58 -3.21
N ALA A 55 12.69 -2.44 -2.58
CA ALA A 55 11.41 -2.43 -3.27
C ALA A 55 10.92 -1.02 -3.67
N GLU A 56 11.75 0.03 -3.49
CA GLU A 56 11.36 1.41 -3.80
C GLU A 56 11.00 1.61 -5.28
N TYR A 57 11.74 0.97 -6.20
CA TYR A 57 11.40 1.01 -7.62
C TYR A 57 10.06 0.32 -7.91
N ASP A 58 9.86 -0.89 -7.38
CA ASP A 58 8.62 -1.64 -7.53
C ASP A 58 7.42 -0.91 -6.90
N LYS A 59 7.63 -0.17 -5.80
CA LYS A 59 6.63 0.71 -5.19
C LYS A 59 6.21 1.82 -6.14
N CYS A 60 7.17 2.51 -6.79
CA CYS A 60 6.86 3.56 -7.77
C CYS A 60 6.03 2.99 -8.92
N VAL A 61 6.45 1.87 -9.51
CA VAL A 61 5.71 1.21 -10.60
C VAL A 61 4.31 0.82 -10.14
N LYS A 62 4.17 0.26 -8.93
CA LYS A 62 2.87 -0.11 -8.37
C LYS A 62 2.00 1.12 -8.12
N PHE A 63 2.55 2.20 -7.58
CA PHE A 63 1.85 3.45 -7.34
C PHE A 63 1.29 4.02 -8.65
N GLU A 64 2.15 4.16 -9.65
CA GLU A 64 1.78 4.63 -10.99
C GLU A 64 0.72 3.73 -11.59
N SER A 65 0.86 2.41 -11.50
CA SER A 65 -0.10 1.46 -12.08
C SER A 65 -1.53 1.67 -11.56
N GLY A 66 -1.70 2.09 -10.31
CA GLY A 66 -3.00 2.35 -9.69
C GLY A 66 -3.56 3.76 -9.95
N LEU A 67 -2.78 4.68 -10.52
CA LEU A 67 -3.26 6.00 -10.90
C LEU A 67 -4.28 5.92 -12.04
N ARG A 68 -5.23 6.85 -12.04
CA ARG A 68 -6.20 6.98 -13.12
C ARG A 68 -5.53 7.49 -14.40
N PRO A 69 -6.04 7.12 -15.59
CA PRO A 69 -5.41 7.47 -16.85
C PRO A 69 -5.13 8.97 -17.00
N GLU A 70 -6.06 9.84 -16.63
CA GLU A 70 -5.90 11.28 -16.83
C GLU A 70 -4.73 11.87 -16.02
N VAL A 71 -4.39 11.26 -14.89
CA VAL A 71 -3.22 11.65 -14.08
C VAL A 71 -1.95 11.07 -14.68
N LYS A 72 -1.97 9.81 -15.14
CA LYS A 72 -0.81 9.15 -15.78
C LYS A 72 -0.28 9.89 -16.99
N HIS A 73 -1.13 10.56 -17.76
CA HIS A 73 -0.69 11.33 -18.93
C HIS A 73 0.01 12.65 -18.57
N LEU A 74 0.05 13.04 -17.28
CA LEU A 74 0.64 14.29 -16.80
C LEU A 74 2.02 14.11 -16.14
N ILE A 75 2.50 12.87 -16.02
CA ILE A 75 3.72 12.48 -15.31
C ILE A 75 4.71 11.84 -16.28
#